data_AF-A0A971AR28-F1
#
_entry.id   AF-A0A971AR28-F1
#
_cell.length_a   1.000
_cell.length_b   1.000
_cell.length_c   1.000
_cell.angle_alpha   90.00
_cell.angle_beta   90.00
_cell.angle_gamma   90.00
#
_symmetry.space_group_name_H-M   'P 1'
#
loop_
_entity.id
_entity.type
_entity.pdbx_description
1 polymer ?
#
loop_
_entity_poly.entity_id
_entity_poly.type
_entity_poly.pdbx_seq_one_letter_code
_entity_poly.pdbx_strand_id
1 'polypeptide(L)'
;LGIAAGLIRNPAMLNELSNIHVDFRIPQFSLGRITWSEFLMGSLILAIPQIPMTLGNAIIATTSENNRLFPEHPVTENKLAFSQGIMNIISPLFGGIPMCHGAGGMAGHVRFGARTGGALVILGGILLLVALFFSSSVIIIFNVFSTSILGVILFFAGLELAVSARDVDRKKEDFYILIVTAGFSLWNIGIGLLAGLIMQEMLKRKIFKV
;
A
#
# COMPACT_ATOMS: atom_id res chain seq x y z
N LEU A 1 -11.64 -17.13 -13.72
CA LEU A 1 -10.34 -17.82 -13.88
C LEU A 1 -9.69 -18.16 -12.53
N GLY A 2 -9.42 -17.19 -11.65
CA GLY A 2 -8.77 -17.48 -10.36
C GLY A 2 -9.55 -18.40 -9.42
N ILE A 3 -10.86 -18.18 -9.30
CA ILE A 3 -11.78 -19.04 -8.53
C ILE A 3 -11.81 -20.47 -9.10
N ALA A 4 -11.91 -20.61 -10.42
CA ALA A 4 -11.91 -21.90 -11.10
C ALA A 4 -10.60 -22.66 -10.89
N ALA A 5 -9.45 -21.97 -10.99
CA ALA A 5 -8.14 -22.56 -10.71
C ALA A 5 -8.00 -22.98 -9.23
N GLY A 6 -8.55 -22.20 -8.29
CA GLY A 6 -8.61 -22.55 -6.87
C GLY A 6 -9.43 -23.81 -6.60
N LEU A 7 -10.62 -23.89 -7.21
CA LEU A 7 -11.53 -25.04 -7.08
C LEU A 7 -10.97 -26.33 -7.71
N ILE A 8 -10.27 -26.23 -8.85
CA ILE A 8 -9.61 -27.39 -9.48
C ILE A 8 -8.50 -27.94 -8.59
N ARG A 9 -7.77 -27.05 -7.89
CA ARG A 9 -6.66 -27.45 -7.02
C ARG A 9 -7.12 -27.99 -5.66
N ASN A 10 -8.24 -27.50 -5.14
CA ASN A 10 -8.82 -27.96 -3.89
C ASN A 10 -10.34 -28.18 -4.04
N PRO A 11 -10.79 -29.36 -4.54
CA PRO A 11 -12.21 -29.65 -4.68
C PRO A 11 -12.95 -29.72 -3.34
N ALA A 12 -12.24 -29.96 -2.22
CA ALA A 12 -12.84 -29.92 -0.88
C ALA A 12 -13.28 -28.49 -0.47
N MET A 13 -12.78 -27.45 -1.15
CA MET A 13 -13.21 -26.06 -0.95
C MET A 13 -14.70 -25.85 -1.27
N LEU A 14 -15.32 -26.71 -2.11
CA LEU A 14 -16.77 -26.68 -2.34
C LEU A 14 -17.56 -26.98 -1.06
N ASN A 15 -17.06 -27.90 -0.22
CA ASN A 15 -17.69 -28.23 1.06
C ASN A 15 -17.41 -27.14 2.12
N GLU A 16 -16.28 -26.44 2.04
CA GLU A 16 -16.02 -25.28 2.90
C GLU A 16 -16.90 -24.07 2.52
N LEU A 17 -17.16 -23.87 1.23
CA LEU A 17 -18.07 -22.83 0.75
C LEU A 17 -19.51 -23.05 1.24
N SER A 18 -19.95 -24.30 1.40
CA SER A 18 -21.26 -24.58 2.03
C SER A 18 -21.33 -24.23 3.51
N ASN A 19 -20.18 -24.00 4.16
CA ASN A 19 -20.12 -23.52 5.55
C ASN A 19 -20.11 -21.98 5.65
N ILE A 20 -20.28 -21.26 4.54
CA ILE A 20 -20.48 -19.80 4.59
C ILE A 20 -21.83 -19.53 5.23
N HIS A 21 -21.81 -18.87 6.38
CA HIS A 21 -23.00 -18.43 7.09
C HIS A 21 -22.94 -16.92 7.31
N VAL A 22 -24.13 -16.32 7.31
CA VAL A 22 -24.29 -14.90 7.66
C VAL A 22 -24.18 -14.78 9.17
N ASP A 23 -23.20 -14.01 9.63
CA ASP A 23 -23.00 -13.68 11.04
C ASP A 23 -22.74 -12.19 11.17
N PHE A 24 -23.50 -11.52 12.04
CA PHE A 24 -23.40 -10.09 12.25
C PHE A 24 -22.43 -9.77 13.38
N ARG A 25 -21.30 -9.13 13.05
CA ARG A 25 -20.28 -8.77 14.03
C ARG A 25 -19.94 -7.29 13.99
N ILE A 26 -20.06 -6.64 15.14
CA ILE A 26 -19.66 -5.24 15.31
C ILE A 26 -18.13 -5.11 15.44
N PRO A 27 -17.55 -3.99 14.97
CA PRO A 27 -16.11 -3.77 15.07
C PRO A 27 -15.66 -3.69 16.53
N GLN A 28 -14.48 -4.23 16.82
CA GLN A 28 -13.85 -4.10 18.13
C GLN A 28 -12.93 -2.89 18.16
N PHE A 29 -13.02 -2.08 19.22
CA PHE A 29 -12.10 -0.97 19.42
C PHE A 29 -10.76 -1.47 19.93
N SER A 30 -9.68 -1.13 19.22
CA SER A 30 -8.34 -1.67 19.49
C SER A 30 -7.43 -0.74 20.29
N LEU A 31 -7.82 0.53 20.49
CA LEU A 31 -7.01 1.53 21.21
C LEU A 31 -6.58 1.09 22.61
N GLY A 32 -7.48 0.43 23.35
CA GLY A 32 -7.19 -0.02 24.72
C GLY A 32 -6.13 -1.12 24.81
N ARG A 33 -5.68 -1.67 23.67
CA ARG A 33 -4.64 -2.69 23.58
C ARG A 33 -3.26 -2.12 23.25
N ILE A 34 -3.17 -0.84 22.86
CA ILE A 34 -1.90 -0.22 22.46
C ILE A 34 -1.15 0.25 23.70
N THR A 35 0.01 -0.35 23.97
CA THR A 35 0.91 0.07 25.03
C THR A 35 1.75 1.28 24.62
N TRP A 36 2.26 2.04 25.59
CA TRP A 36 3.14 3.17 25.31
C TRP A 36 4.45 2.76 24.61
N SER A 37 4.97 1.58 24.94
CA SER A 37 6.15 1.01 24.26
C SER A 37 5.87 0.69 22.80
N GLU A 38 4.71 0.11 22.47
CA GLU A 38 4.34 -0.18 21.09
C GLU A 38 4.11 1.11 20.30
N PHE A 39 3.50 2.12 20.93
CA PHE A 39 3.34 3.43 20.31
C PHE A 39 4.69 4.07 19.98
N LEU A 40 5.64 4.06 20.92
CA LEU A 40 6.98 4.60 20.71
C LEU A 40 7.76 3.81 19.65
N MET A 41 7.74 2.48 19.71
CA MET A 41 8.40 1.64 18.70
C MET A 41 7.79 1.84 17.31
N GLY A 42 6.46 1.84 17.19
CA GLY A 42 5.78 2.09 15.93
C GLY A 42 6.09 3.48 15.36
N SER A 43 6.13 4.50 16.21
CA SER A 43 6.47 5.87 15.80
C SER A 43 7.91 5.97 15.29
N LEU A 44 8.87 5.39 16.00
CA LEU A 44 10.30 5.50 15.66
C LEU A 44 10.71 4.59 14.50
N ILE A 45 10.26 3.34 14.52
CA ILE A 45 10.73 2.30 13.59
C ILE A 45 9.90 2.28 12.30
N LEU A 46 8.61 2.63 12.36
CA LEU A 46 7.74 2.58 11.19
C LEU A 46 7.42 3.99 10.68
N ALA A 47 6.92 4.89 11.53
CA ALA A 47 6.41 6.18 11.04
C ALA A 47 7.50 7.07 10.43
N ILE A 48 8.65 7.22 11.09
CA ILE A 48 9.73 8.08 10.57
C ILE A 48 10.24 7.61 9.18
N PRO A 49 10.62 6.33 8.99
CA PRO A 49 10.99 5.83 7.65
C PRO A 49 9.89 5.95 6.60
N GLN A 50 8.63 5.90 7.02
CA GLN A 50 7.49 5.91 6.12
C GLN A 50 7.16 7.33 5.61
N ILE A 51 7.64 8.40 6.26
CA ILE A 51 7.36 9.79 5.85
C ILE A 51 7.80 10.05 4.41
N PRO A 52 9.06 9.77 3.99
CA PRO A 52 9.50 10.09 2.63
C PRO A 52 8.79 9.25 1.57
N MET A 53 8.59 7.95 1.81
CA MET A 53 7.86 7.08 0.88
C MET A 53 6.42 7.54 0.68
N THR A 54 5.78 7.93 1.79
CA THR A 54 4.40 8.42 1.79
C THR A 54 4.28 9.76 1.09
N LEU A 55 5.21 10.69 1.34
CA LEU A 55 5.23 11.98 0.67
C LEU A 55 5.40 11.82 -0.85
N GLY A 56 6.35 10.98 -1.27
CA GLY A 56 6.58 10.70 -2.69
C GLY A 56 5.38 10.04 -3.36
N ASN A 57 5.02 8.84 -2.91
CA ASN A 57 4.06 7.99 -3.63
C ASN A 57 2.60 8.36 -3.37
N ALA A 58 2.26 8.67 -2.12
CA ALA A 58 0.87 8.85 -1.71
C ALA A 58 0.39 10.30 -1.73
N ILE A 59 1.30 11.27 -1.67
CA ILE A 59 0.96 12.70 -1.70
C ILE A 59 1.32 13.30 -3.05
N ILE A 60 2.60 13.37 -3.41
CA ILE A 60 3.07 14.07 -4.62
C ILE A 60 2.61 13.33 -5.88
N ALA A 61 2.94 12.05 -6.02
CA ALA A 61 2.58 11.27 -7.21
C ALA A 61 1.07 11.17 -7.38
N THR A 62 0.32 11.03 -6.29
CA THR A 62 -1.15 10.96 -6.35
C THR A 62 -1.77 12.32 -6.71
N THR A 63 -1.21 13.43 -6.21
CA THR A 63 -1.65 14.79 -6.61
C THR A 63 -1.42 15.02 -8.10
N SER A 64 -0.21 14.70 -8.58
CA SER A 64 0.15 14.80 -9.99
C SER A 64 -0.77 13.94 -10.87
N GLU A 65 -0.99 12.68 -10.48
CA GLU A 65 -1.83 11.76 -11.25
C GLU A 65 -3.30 12.20 -11.27
N ASN A 66 -3.86 12.63 -10.13
CA ASN A 66 -5.22 13.17 -10.10
C ASN A 66 -5.36 14.37 -11.02
N ASN A 67 -4.44 15.34 -10.94
CA ASN A 67 -4.53 16.58 -11.70
C ASN A 67 -4.30 16.35 -13.20
N ARG A 68 -3.54 15.29 -13.56
CA ARG A 68 -3.37 14.83 -14.93
C ARG A 68 -4.62 14.17 -15.49
N LEU A 69 -5.29 13.31 -14.71
CA LEU A 69 -6.48 12.57 -15.14
C LEU A 69 -7.77 13.42 -15.06
N PHE A 70 -7.83 14.36 -14.12
CA PHE A 70 -9.00 15.18 -13.81
C PHE A 70 -8.60 16.66 -13.67
N PRO A 71 -8.19 17.34 -14.77
CA PRO A 71 -7.72 18.72 -14.72
C PRO A 71 -8.79 19.72 -14.25
N GLU A 72 -10.07 19.40 -14.45
CA GLU A 72 -11.21 20.20 -13.98
C GLU A 72 -11.44 20.13 -12.46
N HIS A 73 -10.83 19.15 -11.77
CA HIS A 73 -10.98 18.90 -10.34
C HIS A 73 -9.62 18.71 -9.65
N PRO A 74 -8.76 19.74 -9.66
CA PRO A 74 -7.44 19.62 -9.11
C PRO A 74 -7.47 19.47 -7.59
N VAL A 75 -6.51 18.72 -7.08
CA VAL A 75 -6.24 18.57 -5.64
C VAL A 75 -4.85 19.12 -5.32
N THR A 76 -4.62 19.38 -4.04
CA THR A 76 -3.34 19.87 -3.54
C THR A 76 -2.72 18.84 -2.60
N GLU A 77 -1.40 18.86 -2.50
CA GLU A 77 -0.62 17.99 -1.62
C GLU A 77 -1.08 18.14 -0.16
N ASN A 78 -1.34 19.37 0.28
CA ASN A 78 -1.85 19.65 1.62
C ASN A 78 -3.20 18.97 1.89
N LYS A 79 -4.11 18.98 0.91
CA LYS A 79 -5.42 18.34 1.04
C LYS A 79 -5.28 16.82 1.12
N LEU A 80 -4.40 16.22 0.33
CA LEU A 80 -4.12 14.78 0.38
C LEU A 80 -3.43 14.38 1.69
N ALA A 81 -2.43 15.14 2.13
CA ALA A 81 -1.73 14.94 3.39
C ALA A 81 -2.70 14.96 4.58
N PHE A 82 -3.61 15.95 4.60
CA PHE A 82 -4.61 16.08 5.66
C PHE A 82 -5.62 14.92 5.64
N SER A 83 -6.17 14.58 4.46
CA SER A 83 -7.08 13.44 4.30
C SER A 83 -6.43 12.14 4.76
N GLN A 84 -5.17 11.92 4.42
CA GLN A 84 -4.43 10.75 4.83
C GLN A 84 -4.12 10.72 6.32
N GLY A 85 -3.81 11.87 6.92
CA GLY A 85 -3.69 11.99 8.37
C GLY A 85 -4.98 11.55 9.09
N ILE A 86 -6.14 12.02 8.62
CA ILE A 86 -7.44 11.59 9.15
C ILE A 86 -7.61 10.07 9.04
N MET A 87 -7.33 9.49 7.86
CA MET A 87 -7.42 8.04 7.66
C MET A 87 -6.55 7.26 8.65
N ASN A 88 -5.34 7.74 8.91
CA ASN A 88 -4.40 7.07 9.82
C ASN A 88 -4.65 7.34 11.31
N ILE A 89 -5.44 8.36 11.66
CA ILE A 89 -5.95 8.55 13.02
C ILE A 89 -7.15 7.62 13.27
N ILE A 90 -8.02 7.45 12.29
CA ILE A 90 -9.25 6.65 12.41
C ILE A 90 -8.97 5.15 12.31
N SER A 91 -8.11 4.72 11.37
CA SER A 91 -7.79 3.29 11.14
C SER A 91 -7.43 2.52 12.42
N PRO A 92 -6.46 2.96 13.26
CA PRO A 92 -6.07 2.20 14.45
C PRO A 92 -7.17 2.10 15.52
N LEU A 93 -8.18 2.99 15.50
CA LEU A 93 -9.31 2.91 16.43
C LEU A 93 -10.04 1.57 16.30
N PHE A 94 -10.09 1.03 15.09
CA PHE A 94 -10.75 -0.23 14.72
C PHE A 94 -9.76 -1.38 14.50
N GLY A 95 -8.50 -1.23 14.94
CA GLY A 95 -7.44 -2.23 14.71
C GLY A 95 -6.95 -2.29 13.26
N GLY A 96 -7.20 -1.24 12.47
CA GLY A 96 -6.71 -1.13 11.11
C GLY A 96 -5.21 -0.84 11.02
N ILE A 97 -4.63 -1.14 9.86
CA ILE A 97 -3.22 -0.89 9.54
C ILE A 97 -3.04 0.53 8.95
N PRO A 98 -1.79 1.04 8.87
CA PRO A 98 -1.53 2.30 8.19
C PRO A 98 -2.06 2.30 6.75
N MET A 99 -2.68 3.41 6.36
CA MET A 99 -3.33 3.58 5.06
C MET A 99 -2.71 4.74 4.28
N CYS A 100 -2.79 4.69 2.96
CA CYS A 100 -2.36 5.79 2.11
C CYS A 100 -3.23 5.90 0.86
N HIS A 101 -3.20 7.06 0.24
CA HIS A 101 -3.65 7.19 -1.14
C HIS A 101 -2.63 6.56 -2.08
N GLY A 102 -3.07 6.10 -3.25
CA GLY A 102 -2.18 5.46 -4.20
C GLY A 102 -2.46 5.89 -5.64
N ALA A 103 -1.48 6.54 -6.27
CA ALA A 103 -1.55 6.95 -7.67
C ALA A 103 -1.84 5.75 -8.60
N GLY A 104 -1.14 4.62 -8.40
CA GLY A 104 -1.36 3.40 -9.19
C GLY A 104 -2.75 2.80 -9.01
N GLY A 105 -3.29 2.81 -7.79
CA GLY A 105 -4.66 2.33 -7.52
C GLY A 105 -5.70 3.21 -8.22
N MET A 106 -5.54 4.53 -8.14
CA MET A 106 -6.37 5.50 -8.85
C MET A 106 -6.30 5.28 -10.37
N ALA A 107 -5.10 5.22 -10.94
CA ALA A 107 -4.88 4.97 -12.36
C ALA A 107 -5.51 3.65 -12.83
N GLY A 108 -5.41 2.60 -12.01
CA GLY A 108 -6.06 1.31 -12.23
C GLY A 108 -7.58 1.44 -12.34
N HIS A 109 -8.22 2.07 -11.35
CA HIS A 109 -9.67 2.31 -11.39
C HIS A 109 -10.09 3.11 -12.63
N VAL A 110 -9.33 4.14 -13.01
CA VAL A 110 -9.61 4.95 -14.20
C VAL A 110 -9.44 4.14 -15.49
N ARG A 111 -8.41 3.28 -15.56
CA ARG A 111 -8.18 2.37 -16.70
C ARG A 111 -9.32 1.37 -16.86
N PHE A 112 -9.94 0.94 -15.78
CA PHE A 112 -11.14 0.09 -15.79
C PHE A 112 -12.46 0.85 -15.95
N GLY A 113 -12.41 2.16 -16.26
CA GLY A 113 -13.59 2.94 -16.62
C GLY A 113 -14.18 3.81 -15.50
N ALA A 114 -13.61 3.80 -14.29
CA ALA A 114 -14.04 4.73 -13.26
C ALA A 114 -13.71 6.18 -13.66
N ARG A 115 -14.63 7.10 -13.39
CA ARG A 115 -14.43 8.56 -13.63
C ARG A 115 -14.71 9.40 -12.39
N THR A 116 -15.12 8.77 -11.31
CA THR A 116 -15.42 9.42 -10.03
C THR A 116 -14.96 8.51 -8.88
N GLY A 117 -14.91 9.07 -7.67
CA GLY A 117 -14.65 8.31 -6.45
C GLY A 117 -15.74 7.28 -6.09
N GLY A 118 -16.85 7.22 -6.83
CA GLY A 118 -17.93 6.27 -6.58
C GLY A 118 -17.46 4.81 -6.62
N ALA A 119 -16.48 4.48 -7.47
CA ALA A 119 -15.90 3.13 -7.51
C ALA A 119 -15.25 2.74 -6.17
N LEU A 120 -14.56 3.69 -5.51
CA LEU A 120 -13.95 3.47 -4.20
C LEU A 120 -15.01 3.35 -3.10
N VAL A 121 -16.08 4.15 -3.17
CA VAL A 121 -17.21 4.07 -2.23
C VAL A 121 -17.93 2.73 -2.34
N ILE A 122 -18.19 2.26 -3.56
CA ILE A 122 -18.80 0.95 -3.81
C ILE A 122 -17.90 -0.17 -3.28
N LEU A 123 -16.59 -0.13 -3.59
CA LEU A 123 -15.63 -1.11 -3.10
C LEU A 123 -15.60 -1.15 -1.56
N GLY A 124 -15.48 0.01 -0.92
CA GLY A 124 -15.50 0.14 0.54
C GLY A 124 -16.82 -0.36 1.14
N GLY A 125 -17.95 -0.04 0.52
CA GLY A 125 -19.28 -0.50 0.94
C GLY A 125 -19.42 -2.02 0.87
N ILE A 126 -18.96 -2.64 -0.23
CA ILE A 126 -18.94 -4.11 -0.37
C ILE A 126 -18.06 -4.74 0.70
N LEU A 127 -16.87 -4.19 0.95
CA LEU A 127 -15.96 -4.68 1.99
C LEU A 127 -16.56 -4.55 3.39
N LEU A 128 -17.25 -3.45 3.69
CA LEU A 128 -17.96 -3.27 4.96
C LEU A 128 -19.11 -4.26 5.13
N LEU A 129 -19.89 -4.51 4.07
CA LEU A 129 -20.96 -5.51 4.10
C LEU A 129 -20.39 -6.91 4.37
N VAL A 130 -19.32 -7.29 3.67
CA VAL A 130 -18.65 -8.57 3.89
C VAL A 130 -18.07 -8.64 5.32
N ALA A 131 -17.43 -7.58 5.80
CA ALA A 131 -16.86 -7.55 7.14
C ALA A 131 -17.93 -7.63 8.25
N LEU A 132 -19.09 -6.97 8.08
CA LEU A 132 -20.15 -6.96 9.08
C LEU A 132 -20.97 -8.25 9.10
N PHE A 133 -21.31 -8.80 7.93
CA PHE A 133 -22.26 -9.91 7.80
C PHE A 133 -21.61 -11.27 7.52
N PHE A 134 -20.32 -11.30 7.19
CA PHE A 134 -19.61 -12.54 6.86
C PHE A 134 -18.29 -12.66 7.62
N SER A 135 -18.12 -11.96 8.75
CA SER A 135 -16.84 -11.87 9.48
C SER A 135 -16.20 -13.24 9.78
N SER A 136 -17.01 -14.22 10.16
CA SER A 136 -16.61 -15.60 10.46
C SER A 136 -16.21 -16.40 9.21
N SER A 137 -16.74 -15.99 8.05
CA SER A 137 -16.55 -16.64 6.75
C SER A 137 -15.56 -15.90 5.84
N VAL A 138 -15.05 -14.73 6.22
CA VAL A 138 -14.11 -13.91 5.41
C VAL A 138 -12.88 -14.73 4.98
N ILE A 139 -12.31 -15.52 5.89
CA ILE A 139 -11.13 -16.35 5.58
C ILE A 139 -11.48 -17.39 4.50
N ILE A 140 -12.66 -18.02 4.60
CA ILE A 140 -13.15 -18.99 3.61
C ILE A 140 -13.35 -18.32 2.25
N ILE A 141 -14.00 -17.15 2.25
CA ILE A 141 -14.26 -16.35 1.04
C ILE A 141 -12.95 -15.95 0.36
N PHE A 142 -11.92 -15.55 1.11
CA PHE A 142 -10.63 -15.14 0.55
C PHE A 142 -9.71 -16.30 0.19
N ASN A 143 -9.85 -17.47 0.83
CA ASN A 143 -9.11 -18.69 0.46
C ASN A 143 -9.46 -19.20 -0.95
N VAL A 144 -10.58 -18.73 -1.53
CA VAL A 144 -10.92 -18.97 -2.94
C VAL A 144 -9.83 -18.43 -3.87
N PHE A 145 -9.11 -17.38 -3.48
CA PHE A 145 -7.96 -16.87 -4.22
C PHE A 145 -6.72 -17.72 -3.92
N SER A 146 -6.24 -18.44 -4.93
CA SER A 146 -5.01 -19.22 -4.77
C SER A 146 -3.81 -18.33 -4.45
N THR A 147 -3.01 -18.73 -3.47
CA THR A 147 -1.74 -18.07 -3.10
C THR A 147 -0.79 -17.91 -4.29
N SER A 148 -0.84 -18.83 -5.25
CA SER A 148 -0.06 -18.75 -6.50
C SER A 148 -0.46 -17.54 -7.35
N ILE A 149 -1.76 -17.20 -7.41
CA ILE A 149 -2.24 -16.03 -8.16
C ILE A 149 -1.79 -14.74 -7.47
N LEU A 150 -1.89 -14.69 -6.14
CA LEU A 150 -1.42 -13.55 -5.36
C LEU A 150 0.08 -13.34 -5.55
N GLY A 151 0.88 -14.41 -5.54
CA GLY A 151 2.32 -14.36 -5.81
C GLY A 151 2.65 -13.84 -7.22
N VAL A 152 1.91 -14.27 -8.25
CA VAL A 152 2.09 -13.77 -9.62
C VAL A 152 1.74 -12.29 -9.73
N ILE A 153 0.61 -11.86 -9.16
CA ILE A 153 0.21 -10.44 -9.14
C ILE A 153 1.27 -9.60 -8.43
N LEU A 154 1.76 -10.05 -7.27
CA LEU A 154 2.76 -9.35 -6.49
C LEU A 154 4.12 -9.30 -7.22
N PHE A 155 4.50 -10.37 -7.91
CA PHE A 155 5.71 -10.41 -8.73
C PHE A 155 5.65 -9.41 -9.88
N PHE A 156 4.56 -9.36 -10.63
CA PHE A 156 4.39 -8.39 -11.71
C PHE A 156 4.33 -6.95 -11.20
N ALA A 157 3.62 -6.69 -10.09
CA ALA A 157 3.62 -5.38 -9.45
C ALA A 157 5.03 -4.96 -9.00
N GLY A 158 5.80 -5.89 -8.42
CA GLY A 158 7.20 -5.67 -8.05
C GLY A 158 8.10 -5.39 -9.27
N LEU A 159 7.92 -6.13 -10.36
CA LEU A 159 8.64 -5.87 -11.62
C LEU A 159 8.28 -4.52 -12.23
N GLU A 160 7.01 -4.13 -12.23
CA GLU A 160 6.56 -2.83 -12.74
C GLU A 160 7.21 -1.68 -11.96
N LEU A 161 7.26 -1.78 -10.62
CA LEU A 161 7.97 -0.83 -9.76
C LEU A 161 9.50 -0.88 -9.94
N ALA A 162 10.08 -2.05 -10.24
CA ALA A 162 11.51 -2.17 -10.49
C ALA A 162 11.91 -1.56 -11.85
N VAL A 163 11.03 -1.64 -12.85
CA VAL A 163 11.29 -1.09 -14.19
C VAL A 163 11.39 0.44 -14.15
N SER A 164 10.65 1.13 -13.28
CA SER A 164 10.77 2.59 -13.13
C SER A 164 12.13 3.04 -12.60
N ALA A 165 12.95 2.14 -12.04
CA ALA A 165 14.34 2.46 -11.70
C ALA A 165 15.19 2.81 -12.94
N ARG A 166 14.74 2.46 -14.15
CA ARG A 166 15.40 2.82 -15.41
C ARG A 166 15.32 4.32 -15.72
N ASP A 167 14.38 5.03 -15.10
CA ASP A 167 14.16 6.46 -15.31
C ASP A 167 15.09 7.33 -14.45
N VAL A 168 15.92 6.72 -13.59
CA VAL A 168 16.96 7.43 -12.84
C VAL A 168 18.06 7.91 -13.80
N ASP A 169 18.52 9.15 -13.58
CA ASP A 169 19.55 9.78 -14.41
C ASP A 169 20.80 8.88 -14.49
N ARG A 170 21.41 8.83 -15.68
CA ARG A 170 22.54 7.91 -15.96
C ARG A 170 23.87 8.41 -15.39
N LYS A 171 23.84 9.45 -14.58
CA LYS A 171 25.02 9.89 -13.82
C LYS A 171 25.42 8.77 -12.89
N LYS A 172 26.73 8.48 -12.86
CA LYS A 172 27.29 7.45 -11.98
C LYS A 172 26.85 7.66 -10.53
N GLU A 173 26.89 8.91 -10.07
CA GLU A 173 26.47 9.35 -8.74
C GLU A 173 25.06 8.88 -8.37
N ASP A 174 24.07 9.14 -9.22
CA ASP A 174 22.67 8.77 -9.00
C ASP A 174 22.46 7.25 -9.03
N PHE A 175 23.20 6.54 -9.90
CA PHE A 175 23.18 5.08 -9.92
C PHE A 175 23.73 4.46 -8.63
N TYR A 176 24.80 5.01 -8.06
CA TYR A 176 25.33 4.53 -6.78
C TYR A 176 24.35 4.78 -5.62
N ILE A 177 23.72 5.96 -5.58
CA ILE A 177 22.70 6.27 -4.58
C ILE A 177 21.53 5.26 -4.69
N LEU A 178 21.07 4.98 -5.91
CA LEU A 178 20.01 4.00 -6.17
C LEU A 178 20.39 2.61 -5.62
N ILE A 179 21.53 2.06 -6.03
CA ILE A 179 21.94 0.70 -5.64
C ILE A 179 22.16 0.58 -4.14
N VAL A 180 22.77 1.58 -3.50
CA VAL A 180 22.96 1.61 -2.03
C VAL A 180 21.60 1.63 -1.33
N THR A 181 20.72 2.56 -1.72
CA THR A 181 19.38 2.66 -1.14
C THR A 181 18.62 1.34 -1.29
N ALA A 182 18.56 0.80 -2.51
CA ALA A 182 17.86 -0.45 -2.82
C ALA A 182 18.42 -1.64 -2.04
N GLY A 183 19.75 -1.79 -1.97
CA GLY A 183 20.40 -2.89 -1.26
C GLY A 183 20.10 -2.89 0.24
N PHE A 184 20.17 -1.74 0.90
CA PHE A 184 19.83 -1.62 2.32
C PHE A 184 18.32 -1.73 2.57
N SER A 185 17.48 -1.24 1.65
CA SER A 185 16.03 -1.37 1.73
C SER A 185 15.53 -2.82 1.72
N LEU A 186 16.31 -3.78 1.18
CA LEU A 186 15.98 -5.22 1.26
C LEU A 186 15.93 -5.73 2.70
N TRP A 187 16.70 -5.14 3.61
CA TRP A 187 16.71 -5.52 5.01
C TRP A 187 15.80 -4.62 5.85
N ASN A 188 15.88 -3.31 5.63
CA ASN A 188 15.04 -2.35 6.32
C ASN A 188 14.90 -1.07 5.49
N ILE A 189 13.66 -0.68 5.21
CA ILE A 189 13.36 0.50 4.41
C ILE A 189 13.92 1.79 5.02
N GLY A 190 13.88 1.93 6.35
CA GLY A 190 14.45 3.06 7.07
C GLY A 190 15.97 3.14 6.99
N ILE A 191 16.66 1.99 7.10
CA ILE A 191 18.11 1.94 6.90
C ILE A 191 18.45 2.27 5.44
N GLY A 192 17.66 1.78 4.49
CA GLY A 192 17.81 2.10 3.06
C GLY A 192 17.73 3.60 2.79
N LEU A 193 16.70 4.26 3.32
CA LEU A 193 16.55 5.72 3.23
C LEU A 193 17.76 6.45 3.83
N LEU A 194 18.19 6.10 5.04
CA LEU A 194 19.33 6.74 5.69
C LEU A 194 20.62 6.55 4.90
N ALA A 195 20.88 5.32 4.41
CA ALA A 195 22.04 5.01 3.59
C ALA A 195 22.04 5.82 2.29
N GLY A 196 20.88 5.94 1.63
CA GLY A 196 20.70 6.77 0.44
C GLY A 196 21.00 8.24 0.68
N LEU A 197 20.46 8.82 1.76
CA LEU A 197 20.69 10.22 2.14
C LEU A 197 22.15 10.49 2.49
N ILE A 198 22.79 9.58 3.23
CA ILE A 198 24.23 9.68 3.56
C ILE A 198 25.06 9.64 2.28
N MET A 199 24.76 8.71 1.37
CA MET A 199 25.47 8.58 0.09
C MET A 199 25.32 9.85 -0.76
N GLN A 200 24.10 10.40 -0.85
CA GLN A 200 23.84 11.64 -1.56
C GLN A 200 24.66 12.81 -0.99
N GLU A 201 24.69 12.97 0.34
CA GLU A 201 25.42 14.06 0.98
C GLU A 201 26.94 13.90 0.85
N MET A 202 27.46 12.67 0.92
CA MET A 202 28.89 12.38 0.71
C MET A 202 29.35 12.73 -0.71
N LEU A 203 28.55 12.41 -1.72
CA LEU A 203 28.82 12.76 -3.11
C LEU A 203 28.74 14.27 -3.34
N LYS A 204 27.71 14.93 -2.80
CA LYS A 204 27.54 16.38 -2.88
C LYS A 204 28.70 17.14 -2.26
N ARG A 205 29.24 16.65 -1.13
CA ARG A 205 30.42 17.21 -0.47
C ARG A 205 31.75 16.82 -1.11
N LYS A 206 31.73 16.03 -2.19
CA LYS A 206 32.92 15.51 -2.90
C LYS A 206 33.89 14.75 -1.98
N ILE A 207 33.37 14.10 -0.94
CA ILE A 207 34.18 13.29 -0.01
C ILE A 207 34.71 12.05 -0.75
N PHE A 208 33.94 11.53 -1.71
CA PHE A 208 34.34 10.52 -2.67
C PHE A 208 34.00 11.00 -4.09
N LYS A 209 34.86 10.68 -5.07
CA LYS A 209 34.58 10.85 -6.50
C LYS A 209 34.41 9.47 -7.12
N VAL A 210 33.36 9.29 -7.91
CA VAL A 210 33.01 8.01 -8.56
C VAL A 210 32.78 8.19 -10.05
#